data_AF-A0A0M2VCP5-F1
#
_entry.id   AF-A0A0M2VCP5-F1
#
_cell.length_a   1.000
_cell.length_b   1.000
_cell.length_c   1.000
_cell.angle_alpha   90.00
_cell.angle_beta   90.00
_cell.angle_gamma   90.00
#
_symmetry.space_group_name_H-M   'P 1'
#
loop_
_entity.id
_entity.type
_entity.pdbx_description
1 polymer ?
#
loop_
_entity_poly.entity_id
_entity_poly.type
_entity_poly.pdbx_seq_one_letter_code
_entity_poly.pdbx_strand_id
1 'polypeptide(L)'
;MSYKGLLVTGGCLRPDGFELGEGKYYGKAGLLKLDLSSGEFTPLLTKADGGTNYPPQHPNQQFTAACLDGDTLWLPTDTEVYQYQLPELKQLKCFSHPCFHNIHSVHLFDNELIVTSTGLDNIVVLCPQSGEIKRIINTEGKAPWHRFDAGTDYRLVHSTRPHDSHPNYVFKLDNKLWVTRCTHDDAVCLDDVTDRIDVAHQDEMSVHDGIWWHDKLVFTRVDGYLVIVDPTSRKVIDKHDPFASERNRPLGWCRGLLVDGDIFYIGYSKLRKTKLISKLKFLTQGNFKYMDGNEALIVAYDMAAKKVVNTYAIPAGMLDAIYGILPYNYA
;
A
#
# COMPACT_ATOMS: atom_id res chain seq x y z
N MET A 1 -18.82 -2.71 15.57
CA MET A 1 -19.71 -1.69 14.97
C MET A 1 -19.24 -1.53 13.54
N SER A 2 -20.11 -1.70 12.55
CA SER A 2 -19.73 -1.49 11.14
C SER A 2 -19.24 -0.06 10.96
N TYR A 3 -18.15 0.14 10.25
CA TYR A 3 -17.67 1.48 9.91
C TYR A 3 -18.72 2.25 9.09
N LYS A 4 -18.82 3.57 9.29
CA LYS A 4 -19.73 4.43 8.52
C LYS A 4 -19.14 4.88 7.19
N GLY A 5 -17.82 5.05 7.17
CA GLY A 5 -17.07 5.37 5.96
C GLY A 5 -15.66 4.83 6.01
N LEU A 6 -14.95 4.97 4.91
CA LEU A 6 -13.55 4.59 4.76
C LEU A 6 -12.73 5.81 4.32
N LEU A 7 -11.47 5.87 4.74
CA LEU A 7 -10.45 6.68 4.08
C LEU A 7 -9.76 5.83 3.02
N VAL A 8 -9.45 6.43 1.88
CA VAL A 8 -8.80 5.77 0.74
C VAL A 8 -7.62 6.63 0.30
N THR A 9 -6.40 6.07 0.37
CA THR A 9 -5.18 6.76 -0.05
C THR A 9 -4.75 6.31 -1.43
N GLY A 10 -4.21 7.24 -2.21
CA GLY A 10 -3.83 6.93 -3.57
C GLY A 10 -3.12 8.00 -4.38
N GLY A 11 -2.98 7.71 -5.67
CA GLY A 11 -2.48 8.64 -6.68
C GLY A 11 -3.32 8.65 -7.95
N CYS A 12 -3.36 9.81 -8.62
CA CYS A 12 -3.95 10.02 -9.94
C CYS A 12 -2.82 10.05 -10.98
N LEU A 13 -2.98 9.27 -12.04
CA LEU A 13 -1.99 9.13 -13.11
C LEU A 13 -1.83 10.45 -13.89
N ARG A 14 -0.62 10.70 -14.36
CA ARG A 14 -0.38 11.67 -15.42
C ARG A 14 -0.84 11.08 -16.75
N PRO A 15 -1.42 11.88 -17.67
CA PRO A 15 -1.77 11.41 -19.01
C PRO A 15 -0.60 10.76 -19.78
N ASP A 16 0.62 11.27 -19.57
CA ASP A 16 1.89 10.85 -20.18
C ASP A 16 2.83 10.12 -19.19
N GLY A 17 2.29 9.64 -18.06
CA GLY A 17 3.11 9.10 -16.98
C GLY A 17 3.93 7.87 -17.37
N PHE A 18 3.48 7.08 -18.35
CA PHE A 18 4.23 5.93 -18.85
C PHE A 18 5.44 6.37 -19.69
N GLU A 19 5.25 7.37 -20.54
CA GLU A 19 6.24 7.92 -21.45
C GLU A 19 7.33 8.72 -20.70
N LEU A 20 6.96 9.39 -19.61
CA LEU A 20 7.89 10.12 -18.74
C LEU A 20 8.92 9.20 -18.03
N GLY A 21 8.57 7.92 -17.87
CA GLY A 21 9.43 6.90 -17.26
C GLY A 21 9.17 6.68 -15.77
N GLU A 22 9.99 5.83 -15.17
CA GLU A 22 9.81 5.40 -13.78
C GLU A 22 9.93 6.57 -12.79
N GLY A 23 9.12 6.52 -11.73
CA GLY A 23 9.11 7.58 -10.72
C GLY A 23 8.48 8.89 -11.20
N LYS A 24 7.62 8.84 -12.22
CA LYS A 24 6.89 10.00 -12.76
C LYS A 24 5.45 9.67 -13.14
N TYR A 25 4.90 8.55 -12.66
CA TYR A 25 3.59 8.06 -13.08
C TYR A 25 2.44 8.93 -12.57
N TYR A 26 2.55 9.44 -11.35
CA TYR A 26 1.44 10.10 -10.66
C TYR A 26 1.67 11.60 -10.56
N GLY A 27 0.65 12.37 -10.91
CA GLY A 27 0.68 13.83 -10.90
C GLY A 27 0.02 14.48 -9.69
N LYS A 28 -0.77 13.70 -8.95
CA LYS A 28 -1.56 14.18 -7.81
C LYS A 28 -1.82 13.04 -6.82
N ALA A 29 -1.46 13.23 -5.57
CA ALA A 29 -1.86 12.40 -4.45
C ALA A 29 -3.29 12.75 -4.01
N GLY A 30 -4.06 11.77 -3.53
CA GLY A 30 -5.41 11.98 -3.05
C GLY A 30 -5.76 11.13 -1.83
N LEU A 31 -6.42 11.74 -0.87
CA LEU A 31 -7.10 11.10 0.26
C LEU A 31 -8.60 11.31 0.05
N LEU A 32 -9.36 10.23 -0.12
CA LEU A 32 -10.82 10.28 -0.29
C LEU A 32 -11.52 9.74 0.97
N LYS A 33 -12.71 10.26 1.26
CA LYS A 33 -13.73 9.61 2.10
C LYS A 33 -14.65 8.82 1.20
N LEU A 34 -14.89 7.55 1.51
CA LEU A 34 -16.00 6.76 0.96
C LEU A 34 -17.10 6.69 2.02
N ASP A 35 -18.30 7.15 1.71
CA ASP A 35 -19.50 6.87 2.50
C ASP A 35 -20.06 5.49 2.14
N LEU A 36 -20.12 4.57 3.11
CA LEU A 36 -20.53 3.19 2.84
C LEU A 36 -22.04 3.03 2.63
N SER A 37 -22.84 4.03 3.00
CA SER A 37 -24.29 4.01 2.83
C SER A 37 -24.72 4.50 1.44
N SER A 38 -24.09 5.57 0.94
CA SER A 38 -24.38 6.14 -0.37
C SER A 38 -23.46 5.61 -1.49
N GLY A 39 -22.27 5.13 -1.14
CA GLY A 39 -21.21 4.80 -2.07
C GLY A 39 -20.49 6.04 -2.64
N GLU A 40 -20.74 7.23 -2.10
CA GLU A 40 -20.15 8.48 -2.57
C GLU A 40 -18.69 8.63 -2.12
N PHE A 41 -17.84 9.08 -3.06
CA PHE A 41 -16.47 9.48 -2.78
C PHE A 41 -16.35 11.00 -2.67
N THR A 42 -15.78 11.49 -1.58
CA THR A 42 -15.47 12.91 -1.36
C THR A 42 -13.96 13.11 -1.20
N PRO A 43 -13.32 13.99 -1.99
CA PRO A 43 -11.92 14.35 -1.76
C PRO A 43 -11.75 15.09 -0.44
N LEU A 44 -10.81 14.63 0.40
CA LEU A 44 -10.48 15.27 1.68
C LEU A 44 -9.16 16.04 1.61
N LEU A 45 -8.11 15.43 1.05
CA LEU A 45 -6.80 16.07 0.81
C LEU A 45 -6.29 15.73 -0.57
N THR A 46 -5.56 16.66 -1.17
CA THR A 46 -4.80 16.42 -2.40
C THR A 46 -3.45 17.13 -2.35
N LYS A 47 -2.43 16.53 -2.97
CA LYS A 47 -1.12 17.16 -3.15
C LYS A 47 -0.66 16.97 -4.59
N ALA A 48 -0.29 18.05 -5.27
CA ALA A 48 0.19 18.01 -6.65
C ALA A 48 1.58 18.65 -6.81
N ASP A 49 1.96 19.53 -5.89
CA ASP A 49 3.30 20.10 -5.80
C ASP A 49 4.27 19.14 -5.09
N GLY A 50 5.52 19.11 -5.55
CA GLY A 50 6.60 18.45 -4.82
C GLY A 50 7.21 19.33 -3.73
N GLY A 51 7.32 20.64 -3.96
CA GLY A 51 8.13 21.48 -3.08
C GLY A 51 9.61 21.09 -3.13
N THR A 52 10.35 21.27 -2.03
CA THR A 52 11.81 21.06 -1.98
C THR A 52 12.23 19.61 -1.74
N ASN A 53 11.31 18.73 -1.35
CA ASN A 53 11.60 17.34 -0.98
C ASN A 53 11.37 16.37 -2.15
N TYR A 54 11.43 16.85 -3.38
CA TYR A 54 11.12 16.09 -4.59
C TYR A 54 11.97 16.54 -5.77
N PRO A 55 12.09 15.74 -6.84
CA PRO A 55 12.66 16.22 -8.09
C PRO A 55 11.88 17.43 -8.61
N PRO A 56 12.56 18.48 -9.12
CA PRO A 56 11.92 19.74 -9.49
C PRO A 56 10.99 19.61 -10.71
N GLN A 57 11.16 18.58 -11.53
CA GLN A 57 10.33 18.31 -12.69
C GLN A 57 9.61 16.98 -12.50
N HIS A 58 8.31 16.92 -12.80
CA HIS A 58 7.52 15.69 -12.74
C HIS A 58 7.66 14.89 -11.43
N PRO A 59 7.48 15.49 -10.25
CA PRO A 59 7.51 14.74 -9.00
C PRO A 59 6.40 13.69 -9.01
N ASN A 60 6.70 12.49 -8.49
CA ASN A 60 5.70 11.44 -8.34
C ASN A 60 4.87 11.73 -7.08
N GLN A 61 3.58 12.04 -7.28
CA GLN A 61 2.69 12.44 -6.18
C GLN A 61 1.64 11.36 -5.93
N GLN A 62 1.74 10.69 -4.80
CA GLN A 62 0.79 9.70 -4.31
C GLN A 62 0.78 9.71 -2.79
N PHE A 63 -0.38 9.45 -2.17
CA PHE A 63 -0.44 9.02 -0.79
C PHE A 63 -0.42 7.50 -0.77
N THR A 64 0.47 6.91 0.03
CA THR A 64 0.64 5.46 0.09
C THR A 64 -0.05 4.87 1.32
N ALA A 65 0.32 3.66 1.77
CA ALA A 65 -0.40 2.99 2.84
C ALA A 65 -0.20 3.71 4.18
N ALA A 66 -1.25 4.41 4.61
CA ALA A 66 -1.29 5.17 5.85
C ALA A 66 -1.66 4.28 7.06
N CYS A 67 -1.49 4.79 8.27
CA CYS A 67 -2.01 4.17 9.48
C CYS A 67 -2.73 5.17 10.38
N LEU A 68 -3.54 4.65 11.30
CA LEU A 68 -4.21 5.42 12.35
C LEU A 68 -3.65 5.07 13.72
N ASP A 69 -3.53 6.07 14.58
CA ASP A 69 -3.32 5.94 16.02
C ASP A 69 -4.37 6.80 16.74
N GLY A 70 -5.46 6.15 17.14
CA GLY A 70 -6.69 6.84 17.56
C GLY A 70 -7.16 7.82 16.48
N ASP A 71 -7.18 9.10 16.83
CA ASP A 71 -7.64 10.18 15.95
C ASP A 71 -6.50 10.82 15.13
N THR A 72 -5.29 10.23 15.20
CA THR A 72 -4.14 10.67 14.42
C THR A 72 -3.99 9.84 13.15
N LEU A 73 -3.93 10.51 11.99
CA LEU A 73 -3.58 9.92 10.71
C LEU A 73 -2.11 10.17 10.38
N TRP A 74 -1.36 9.08 10.16
CA TRP A 74 -0.02 9.13 9.59
C TRP A 74 -0.11 8.85 8.09
N LEU A 75 0.08 9.88 7.27
CA LEU A 75 -0.15 9.86 5.83
C LEU A 75 1.17 10.02 5.07
N PRO A 76 1.72 8.94 4.50
CA PRO A 76 2.95 8.99 3.73
C PRO A 76 2.69 9.45 2.30
N THR A 77 3.63 10.21 1.75
CA THR A 77 3.86 10.38 0.31
C THR A 77 5.12 9.64 -0.10
N ASP A 78 5.57 9.75 -1.36
CA ASP A 78 6.84 9.17 -1.80
C ASP A 78 8.08 9.57 -0.98
N THR A 79 8.10 10.78 -0.39
CA THR A 79 9.32 11.34 0.24
C THR A 79 9.06 12.01 1.58
N GLU A 80 7.82 11.98 2.08
CA GLU A 80 7.38 12.68 3.29
C GLU A 80 6.38 11.82 4.07
N VAL A 81 6.32 12.02 5.39
CA VAL A 81 5.30 11.44 6.26
C VAL A 81 4.62 12.57 7.01
N TYR A 82 3.34 12.78 6.72
CA TYR A 82 2.52 13.78 7.39
C TYR A 82 1.80 13.19 8.59
N GLN A 83 1.65 13.99 9.64
CA GLN A 83 0.77 13.68 10.78
C GLN A 83 -0.41 14.65 10.73
N TYR A 84 -1.63 14.12 10.66
CA TYR A 84 -2.87 14.89 10.67
C TYR A 84 -3.74 14.50 11.86
N GLN A 85 -4.42 15.49 12.44
CA GLN A 85 -5.51 15.27 13.40
C GLN A 85 -6.82 15.09 12.65
N LEU A 86 -7.56 14.01 12.92
CA LEU A 86 -8.92 13.79 12.44
C LEU A 86 -9.97 14.37 13.41
N PRO A 87 -11.16 14.73 12.92
CA PRO A 87 -11.60 14.68 11.51
C PRO A 87 -11.17 15.87 10.65
N GLU A 88 -10.69 16.97 11.24
CA GLU A 88 -10.49 18.24 10.52
C GLU A 88 -9.29 18.24 9.59
N LEU A 89 -8.46 17.19 9.63
CA LEU A 89 -7.22 17.06 8.89
C LEU A 89 -6.26 18.23 9.13
N LYS A 90 -6.18 18.67 10.40
CA LYS A 90 -5.19 19.65 10.82
C LYS A 90 -3.80 19.02 10.78
N GLN A 91 -2.92 19.52 9.92
CA GLN A 91 -1.53 19.07 9.88
C GLN A 91 -0.82 19.42 11.19
N LEU A 92 -0.28 18.41 11.87
CA LEU A 92 0.47 18.55 13.12
C LEU A 92 1.98 18.55 12.84
N LYS A 93 2.45 17.64 11.98
CA LYS A 93 3.87 17.45 11.64
C LYS A 93 4.05 17.00 10.19
N CYS A 94 5.26 17.19 9.69
CA CYS A 94 5.76 16.56 8.47
C CYS A 94 7.20 16.13 8.72
N PHE A 95 7.51 14.86 8.44
CA PHE A 95 8.86 14.33 8.48
C PHE A 95 9.32 14.02 7.06
N SER A 96 10.54 14.44 6.72
CA SER A 96 11.17 14.11 5.44
C SER A 96 12.66 13.99 5.65
N HIS A 97 13.24 12.88 5.18
CA HIS A 97 14.65 12.56 5.35
C HIS A 97 15.29 12.23 4.00
N PRO A 98 16.57 12.55 3.77
CA PRO A 98 17.29 12.19 2.54
C PRO A 98 17.18 10.71 2.14
N CYS A 99 16.97 9.82 3.11
CA CYS A 99 16.78 8.39 2.90
C CYS A 99 15.34 7.97 2.57
N PHE A 100 14.40 8.91 2.40
CA PHE A 100 13.03 8.62 1.99
C PHE A 100 12.91 8.64 0.47
N HIS A 101 12.56 7.50 -0.09
CA HIS A 101 12.31 7.38 -1.51
C HIS A 101 11.23 6.34 -1.79
N ASN A 102 10.20 6.73 -2.53
CA ASN A 102 9.06 5.88 -2.88
C ASN A 102 8.51 5.17 -1.63
N ILE A 103 8.14 5.91 -0.57
CA ILE A 103 7.59 5.29 0.64
C ILE A 103 6.29 4.57 0.31
N HIS A 104 6.17 3.28 0.66
CA HIS A 104 4.95 2.48 0.40
C HIS A 104 4.00 2.35 1.59
N SER A 105 4.50 2.37 2.82
CA SER A 105 3.70 2.28 4.02
C SER A 105 4.35 3.00 5.20
N VAL A 106 3.49 3.38 6.15
CA VAL A 106 3.89 3.83 7.48
C VAL A 106 3.05 3.16 8.54
N HIS A 107 3.68 2.76 9.64
CA HIS A 107 3.01 2.16 10.79
C HIS A 107 3.55 2.73 12.09
N LEU A 108 2.70 2.82 13.12
CA LEU A 108 3.12 3.16 14.47
C LEU A 108 3.08 1.89 15.32
N PHE A 109 4.23 1.45 15.79
CA PHE A 109 4.37 0.26 16.64
C PHE A 109 5.25 0.60 17.84
N ASP A 110 4.79 0.27 19.05
CA ASP A 110 5.54 0.47 20.29
C ASP A 110 6.14 1.88 20.45
N ASN A 111 5.40 2.92 20.03
CA ASN A 111 5.84 4.32 19.99
C ASN A 111 7.07 4.56 19.07
N GLU A 112 7.16 3.78 17.99
CA GLU A 112 8.10 3.98 16.89
C GLU A 112 7.34 4.08 15.58
N LEU A 113 7.73 5.05 14.75
CA LEU A 113 7.14 5.23 13.43
C LEU A 113 8.01 4.46 12.42
N ILE A 114 7.44 3.43 11.82
CA ILE A 114 8.12 2.51 10.91
C ILE A 114 7.73 2.87 9.48
N VAL A 115 8.72 3.23 8.66
CA VAL A 115 8.53 3.75 7.30
C VAL A 115 9.21 2.83 6.30
N THR A 116 8.49 2.29 5.32
CA THR A 116 9.12 1.50 4.24
C THR A 116 9.69 2.43 3.18
N SER A 117 11.01 2.68 3.18
CA SER A 117 11.68 3.40 2.09
C SER A 117 11.99 2.42 0.95
N THR A 118 10.95 2.10 0.19
CA THR A 118 10.95 1.07 -0.84
C THR A 118 11.98 1.32 -1.93
N GLY A 119 12.19 2.60 -2.26
CA GLY A 119 13.22 3.02 -3.18
C GLY A 119 14.62 2.55 -2.80
N LEU A 120 14.90 2.43 -1.51
CA LEU A 120 16.21 2.05 -0.99
C LEU A 120 16.25 0.64 -0.40
N ASP A 121 15.19 -0.15 -0.61
CA ASP A 121 15.05 -1.51 -0.05
C ASP A 121 15.17 -1.56 1.49
N ASN A 122 14.82 -0.46 2.15
CA ASN A 122 15.06 -0.22 3.58
C ASN A 122 13.77 0.06 4.36
N ILE A 123 13.81 -0.26 5.65
CA ILE A 123 12.90 0.24 6.68
C ILE A 123 13.61 1.32 7.47
N VAL A 124 12.97 2.47 7.62
CA VAL A 124 13.47 3.59 8.43
C VAL A 124 12.59 3.69 9.66
N VAL A 125 13.20 3.60 10.84
CA VAL A 125 12.50 3.68 12.12
C VAL A 125 12.75 5.04 12.75
N LEU A 126 11.68 5.78 13.02
CA LEU A 126 11.72 7.12 13.56
C LEU A 126 11.14 7.20 14.97
N CYS A 127 11.57 8.22 15.71
CA CYS A 127 10.84 8.75 16.84
C CYS A 127 9.59 9.51 16.35
N PRO A 128 8.35 9.13 16.72
CA PRO A 128 7.15 9.82 16.26
C PRO A 128 7.02 11.25 16.84
N GLN A 129 7.72 11.54 17.95
CA GLN A 129 7.72 12.88 18.54
C GLN A 129 8.64 13.84 17.78
N SER A 130 9.89 13.48 17.53
CA SER A 130 10.91 14.36 16.92
C SER A 130 11.11 14.15 15.42
N GLY A 131 10.71 13.00 14.87
CA GLY A 131 11.05 12.57 13.52
C GLY A 131 12.49 12.06 13.39
N GLU A 132 13.27 12.00 14.47
CA GLU A 132 14.66 11.52 14.44
C GLU A 132 14.75 10.06 14.01
N ILE A 133 15.69 9.76 13.12
CA ILE A 133 16.00 8.38 12.70
C ILE A 133 16.68 7.65 13.84
N LYS A 134 16.04 6.60 14.35
CA LYS A 134 16.62 5.70 15.36
C LYS A 134 17.48 4.61 14.73
N ARG A 135 17.02 4.05 13.60
CA ARG A 135 17.72 2.99 12.86
C ARG A 135 17.21 2.88 11.42
N ILE A 136 18.05 2.33 10.56
CA ILE A 136 17.71 1.94 9.18
C ILE A 136 18.05 0.46 9.03
N ILE A 137 17.13 -0.32 8.49
CA ILE A 137 17.25 -1.77 8.36
C ILE A 137 17.06 -2.14 6.89
N ASN A 138 18.00 -2.88 6.30
CA ASN A 138 17.82 -3.39 4.95
C ASN A 138 16.98 -4.67 4.95
N THR A 139 16.08 -4.78 3.99
CA THR A 139 15.08 -5.87 3.94
C THR A 139 15.59 -7.17 3.31
N GLU A 140 16.88 -7.22 2.96
CA GLU A 140 17.60 -8.44 2.61
C GLU A 140 18.63 -8.85 3.68
N GLY A 141 18.63 -8.21 4.85
CA GLY A 141 19.60 -8.51 5.92
C GLY A 141 21.02 -8.02 5.62
N LYS A 142 21.19 -7.14 4.62
CA LYS A 142 22.47 -6.51 4.27
C LYS A 142 22.67 -5.21 5.06
N ALA A 143 23.81 -4.53 4.86
CA ALA A 143 23.97 -3.17 5.38
C ALA A 143 23.00 -2.20 4.66
N PRO A 144 22.40 -1.20 5.36
CA PRO A 144 21.44 -0.25 4.76
C PRO A 144 21.92 0.46 3.48
N TRP A 145 23.23 0.70 3.41
CA TRP A 145 23.88 1.47 2.35
C TRP A 145 24.75 0.60 1.43
N HIS A 146 24.55 -0.73 1.43
CA HIS A 146 25.38 -1.63 0.63
C HIS A 146 25.30 -1.36 -0.88
N ARG A 147 24.19 -0.76 -1.35
CA ARG A 147 23.93 -0.37 -2.75
C ARG A 147 23.88 1.14 -2.99
N PHE A 148 23.76 1.93 -1.93
CA PHE A 148 23.39 3.34 -1.99
C PHE A 148 24.35 4.17 -1.16
N ASP A 149 24.57 5.42 -1.56
CA ASP A 149 25.42 6.35 -0.83
C ASP A 149 24.61 7.09 0.23
N ALA A 150 25.01 6.98 1.50
CA ALA A 150 24.34 7.64 2.61
C ALA A 150 24.36 9.18 2.53
N GLY A 151 25.31 9.76 1.76
CA GLY A 151 25.40 11.20 1.55
C GLY A 151 24.42 11.75 0.50
N THR A 152 23.75 10.89 -0.25
CA THR A 152 22.85 11.28 -1.34
C THR A 152 21.44 11.58 -0.82
N ASP A 153 20.86 12.70 -1.25
CA ASP A 153 19.44 13.00 -1.03
C ASP A 153 18.56 12.32 -2.06
N TYR A 154 18.10 11.12 -1.71
CA TYR A 154 17.30 10.28 -2.61
C TYR A 154 15.92 10.84 -2.86
N ARG A 155 15.41 11.75 -2.01
CA ARG A 155 14.13 12.42 -2.26
C ARG A 155 14.13 13.18 -3.59
N LEU A 156 15.31 13.59 -4.07
CA LEU A 156 15.48 14.34 -5.32
C LEU A 156 15.72 13.44 -6.54
N VAL A 157 15.69 12.13 -6.36
CA VAL A 157 15.90 11.13 -7.43
C VAL A 157 14.56 10.60 -7.92
N HIS A 158 14.37 10.49 -9.23
CA HIS A 158 13.12 9.95 -9.80
C HIS A 158 12.93 8.48 -9.51
N SER A 159 13.93 7.65 -9.79
CA SER A 159 13.85 6.21 -9.65
C SER A 159 15.19 5.65 -9.20
N THR A 160 15.14 4.65 -8.33
CA THR A 160 16.26 3.83 -7.86
C THR A 160 16.15 2.39 -8.35
N ARG A 161 15.22 2.12 -9.26
CA ARG A 161 15.00 0.80 -9.83
C ARG A 161 16.17 0.33 -10.70
N PRO A 162 16.34 -0.99 -10.87
CA PRO A 162 15.56 -2.07 -10.27
C PRO A 162 15.78 -2.20 -8.74
N HIS A 163 14.73 -2.60 -8.02
CA HIS A 163 14.78 -2.85 -6.58
C HIS A 163 15.20 -4.30 -6.33
N ASP A 164 16.01 -4.55 -5.30
CA ASP A 164 16.34 -5.93 -4.94
C ASP A 164 15.18 -6.57 -4.17
N SER A 165 14.54 -5.83 -3.26
CA SER A 165 13.53 -6.35 -2.34
C SER A 165 12.14 -5.76 -2.58
N HIS A 166 12.07 -4.43 -2.72
CA HIS A 166 10.85 -3.65 -2.85
C HIS A 166 9.90 -3.89 -1.67
N PRO A 167 10.24 -3.43 -0.45
CA PRO A 167 9.36 -3.59 0.70
C PRO A 167 8.07 -2.80 0.52
N ASN A 168 6.92 -3.47 0.60
CA ASN A 168 5.61 -2.85 0.39
C ASN A 168 4.97 -2.43 1.72
N TYR A 169 4.89 -3.36 2.68
CA TYR A 169 4.08 -3.20 3.88
C TYR A 169 4.77 -3.80 5.10
N VAL A 170 4.65 -3.13 6.25
CA VAL A 170 5.22 -3.60 7.52
C VAL A 170 4.12 -3.99 8.52
N PHE A 171 4.35 -5.07 9.25
CA PHE A 171 3.41 -5.58 10.28
C PHE A 171 4.18 -6.18 11.46
N LYS A 172 3.47 -6.54 12.53
CA LYS A 172 4.03 -7.27 13.67
C LYS A 172 3.55 -8.72 13.70
N LEU A 173 4.49 -9.62 13.99
CA LEU A 173 4.27 -11.02 14.34
C LEU A 173 5.29 -11.39 15.43
N ASP A 174 4.83 -12.06 16.50
CA ASP A 174 5.64 -12.44 17.66
C ASP A 174 6.42 -11.25 18.29
N ASN A 175 5.80 -10.07 18.34
CA ASN A 175 6.40 -8.80 18.75
C ASN A 175 7.60 -8.32 17.92
N LYS A 176 7.90 -8.96 16.78
CA LYS A 176 8.94 -8.56 15.85
C LYS A 176 8.36 -7.84 14.66
N LEU A 177 9.18 -7.03 14.00
CA LEU A 177 8.81 -6.36 12.76
C LEU A 177 9.00 -7.30 11.57
N TRP A 178 7.99 -7.35 10.72
CA TRP A 178 7.98 -8.12 9.49
C TRP A 178 7.64 -7.22 8.32
N VAL A 179 8.13 -7.56 7.13
CA VAL A 179 7.91 -6.79 5.91
C VAL A 179 7.54 -7.70 4.75
N THR A 180 6.57 -7.28 3.93
CA THR A 180 6.24 -7.90 2.64
C THR A 180 7.20 -7.39 1.56
N ARG A 181 7.74 -8.27 0.72
CA ARG A 181 8.72 -7.93 -0.33
C ARG A 181 8.17 -8.23 -1.71
N CYS A 182 7.92 -7.18 -2.49
CA CYS A 182 7.29 -7.28 -3.81
C CYS A 182 8.12 -8.08 -4.82
N THR A 183 9.45 -8.01 -4.73
CA THR A 183 10.36 -8.69 -5.67
C THR A 183 10.55 -10.16 -5.32
N HIS A 184 10.43 -10.52 -4.04
CA HIS A 184 10.64 -11.87 -3.53
C HIS A 184 9.33 -12.65 -3.33
N ASP A 185 8.18 -11.98 -3.48
CA ASP A 185 6.85 -12.55 -3.34
C ASP A 185 6.60 -13.19 -1.94
N ASP A 186 7.26 -12.68 -0.90
CA ASP A 186 7.25 -13.23 0.46
C ASP A 186 7.13 -12.15 1.54
N ALA A 187 7.08 -12.58 2.81
CA ALA A 187 7.27 -11.71 3.96
C ALA A 187 8.38 -12.24 4.86
N VAL A 188 9.20 -11.35 5.42
CA VAL A 188 10.35 -11.73 6.26
C VAL A 188 10.43 -10.95 7.55
N CYS A 189 10.98 -11.58 8.58
CA CYS A 189 11.34 -10.92 9.83
C CYS A 189 12.53 -9.98 9.60
N LEU A 190 12.47 -8.75 10.12
CA LEU A 190 13.57 -7.78 9.97
C LEU A 190 14.78 -8.08 10.87
N ASP A 191 14.59 -8.86 11.94
CA ASP A 191 15.69 -9.29 12.81
C ASP A 191 16.48 -10.46 12.19
N ASP A 192 15.82 -11.28 11.36
CA ASP A 192 16.40 -12.42 10.65
C ASP A 192 15.61 -12.69 9.37
N VAL A 193 16.15 -12.27 8.23
CA VAL A 193 15.46 -12.41 6.93
C VAL A 193 15.37 -13.85 6.43
N THR A 194 16.05 -14.80 7.07
CA THR A 194 15.86 -16.23 6.78
C THR A 194 14.56 -16.76 7.38
N ASP A 195 14.03 -16.07 8.38
CA ASP A 195 12.71 -16.31 8.94
C ASP A 195 11.64 -15.68 8.04
N ARG A 196 10.98 -16.53 7.25
CA ARG A 196 10.13 -16.13 6.13
C ARG A 196 8.76 -16.81 6.12
N ILE A 197 7.79 -16.10 5.59
CA ILE A 197 6.48 -16.60 5.17
C ILE A 197 6.47 -16.60 3.65
N ASP A 198 6.37 -17.79 3.04
CA ASP A 198 6.27 -17.95 1.59
C ASP A 198 4.84 -17.65 1.11
N VAL A 199 4.58 -16.40 0.72
CA VAL A 199 3.24 -15.95 0.31
C VAL A 199 2.91 -16.37 -1.11
N ALA A 200 3.91 -16.44 -2.00
CA ALA A 200 3.77 -16.96 -3.36
C ALA A 200 3.26 -18.40 -3.38
N HIS A 201 3.76 -19.21 -2.44
CA HIS A 201 3.43 -20.62 -2.25
C HIS A 201 3.75 -21.50 -3.47
N GLN A 202 2.89 -21.51 -4.50
CA GLN A 202 3.02 -22.36 -5.69
C GLN A 202 3.24 -21.59 -6.99
N ASP A 203 3.02 -20.27 -6.99
CA ASP A 203 3.12 -19.44 -8.18
C ASP A 203 3.66 -18.05 -7.84
N GLU A 204 4.72 -17.63 -8.54
CA GLU A 204 5.38 -16.33 -8.38
C GLU A 204 4.40 -15.18 -8.65
N MET A 205 4.08 -14.43 -7.60
CA MET A 205 3.22 -13.26 -7.68
C MET A 205 3.45 -12.31 -6.50
N SER A 206 3.53 -11.02 -6.81
CA SER A 206 3.81 -10.01 -5.80
C SER A 206 2.75 -9.95 -4.71
N VAL A 207 3.25 -9.99 -3.48
CA VAL A 207 2.53 -9.63 -2.26
C VAL A 207 2.58 -8.13 -2.03
N HIS A 208 1.52 -7.54 -1.48
CA HIS A 208 1.50 -6.14 -1.07
C HIS A 208 1.28 -5.98 0.43
N ASP A 209 0.06 -6.21 0.92
CA ASP A 209 -0.34 -5.95 2.31
C ASP A 209 -0.10 -7.16 3.22
N GLY A 210 -0.14 -6.95 4.54
CA GLY A 210 -0.15 -8.01 5.55
C GLY A 210 -0.96 -7.58 6.79
N ILE A 211 -2.19 -8.08 6.91
CA ILE A 211 -3.18 -7.65 7.91
C ILE A 211 -3.63 -8.83 8.78
N TRP A 212 -3.90 -8.55 10.06
CA TRP A 212 -4.51 -9.53 10.96
C TRP A 212 -6.01 -9.66 10.71
N TRP A 213 -6.49 -10.91 10.64
CA TRP A 213 -7.91 -11.26 10.64
C TRP A 213 -8.13 -12.42 11.61
N HIS A 214 -8.85 -12.15 12.70
CA HIS A 214 -8.97 -13.07 13.84
C HIS A 214 -7.59 -13.53 14.33
N ASP A 215 -7.31 -14.82 14.24
CA ASP A 215 -6.06 -15.47 14.62
C ASP A 215 -5.12 -15.72 13.43
N LYS A 216 -5.39 -15.11 12.26
CA LYS A 216 -4.66 -15.36 11.01
C LYS A 216 -4.05 -14.09 10.43
N LEU A 217 -3.03 -14.29 9.61
CA LEU A 217 -2.49 -13.25 8.74
C LEU A 217 -3.11 -13.38 7.35
N VAL A 218 -3.48 -12.25 6.75
CA VAL A 218 -3.97 -12.18 5.38
C VAL A 218 -3.11 -11.24 4.56
N PHE A 219 -2.64 -11.74 3.43
CA PHE A 219 -1.82 -10.99 2.49
C PHE A 219 -2.61 -10.77 1.20
N THR A 220 -2.50 -9.58 0.62
CA THR A 220 -3.00 -9.33 -0.74
C THR A 220 -1.93 -9.71 -1.75
N ARG A 221 -2.32 -10.44 -2.80
CA ARG A 221 -1.52 -10.60 -4.01
C ARG A 221 -2.04 -9.70 -5.10
N VAL A 222 -1.13 -9.16 -5.91
CA VAL A 222 -1.49 -8.16 -6.92
C VAL A 222 -2.42 -8.68 -8.02
N ASP A 223 -2.58 -10.01 -8.15
CA ASP A 223 -3.50 -10.70 -9.08
C ASP A 223 -4.93 -10.90 -8.53
N GLY A 224 -5.23 -10.38 -7.33
CA GLY A 224 -6.58 -10.39 -6.75
C GLY A 224 -6.84 -11.48 -5.72
N TYR A 225 -5.86 -12.35 -5.46
CA TYR A 225 -5.99 -13.39 -4.43
C TYR A 225 -5.67 -12.84 -3.04
N LEU A 226 -6.33 -13.41 -2.04
CA LEU A 226 -6.00 -13.26 -0.63
C LEU A 226 -5.31 -14.54 -0.14
N VAL A 227 -4.12 -14.40 0.47
CA VAL A 227 -3.37 -15.54 1.01
C VAL A 227 -3.51 -15.52 2.52
N ILE A 228 -4.10 -16.59 3.07
CA ILE A 228 -4.37 -16.75 4.50
C ILE A 228 -3.28 -17.64 5.09
N VAL A 229 -2.64 -17.16 6.16
CA VAL A 229 -1.48 -17.79 6.78
C VAL A 229 -1.73 -18.07 8.25
N ASP A 230 -1.30 -19.25 8.71
CA ASP A 230 -1.16 -19.55 10.13
C ASP A 230 0.05 -18.78 10.68
N PRO A 231 -0.12 -17.82 11.60
CA PRO A 231 0.99 -17.06 12.16
C PRO A 231 1.96 -17.94 12.97
N THR A 232 1.47 -19.04 13.56
CA THR A 232 2.28 -19.94 14.40
C THR A 232 3.18 -20.82 13.55
N SER A 233 2.60 -21.49 12.56
CA SER A 233 3.37 -22.37 11.69
C SER A 233 4.04 -21.64 10.52
N ARG A 234 3.66 -20.38 10.26
CA ARG A 234 4.10 -19.54 9.12
C ARG A 234 3.81 -20.16 7.76
N LYS A 235 2.74 -20.96 7.68
CA LYS A 235 2.34 -21.66 6.45
C LYS A 235 1.06 -21.07 5.90
N VAL A 236 0.98 -21.03 4.57
CA VAL A 236 -0.26 -20.75 3.85
C VAL A 236 -1.26 -21.86 4.17
N ILE A 237 -2.43 -21.46 4.67
CA ILE A 237 -3.58 -22.32 4.92
C ILE A 237 -4.51 -22.31 3.71
N ASP A 238 -4.69 -21.14 3.09
CA ASP A 238 -5.63 -20.97 1.97
C ASP A 238 -5.15 -19.88 1.01
N LYS A 239 -5.43 -20.08 -0.27
CA LYS A 239 -5.28 -19.09 -1.35
C LYS A 239 -6.68 -18.81 -1.87
N HIS A 240 -7.31 -17.80 -1.27
CA HIS A 240 -8.70 -17.48 -1.47
C HIS A 240 -8.87 -16.51 -2.66
N ASP A 241 -9.74 -16.88 -3.61
CA ASP A 241 -10.18 -15.98 -4.68
C ASP A 241 -11.55 -15.38 -4.29
N PRO A 242 -11.61 -14.06 -3.99
CA PRO A 242 -12.87 -13.39 -3.67
C PRO A 242 -13.92 -13.48 -4.78
N PHE A 243 -13.53 -13.81 -6.02
CA PHE A 243 -14.42 -13.83 -7.18
C PHE A 243 -14.61 -15.23 -7.78
N ALA A 244 -14.21 -16.31 -7.09
CA ALA A 244 -14.32 -17.68 -7.62
C ALA A 244 -15.75 -18.06 -8.05
N SER A 245 -16.77 -17.55 -7.37
CA SER A 245 -18.18 -17.75 -7.67
C SER A 245 -18.81 -16.64 -8.52
N GLU A 246 -18.05 -15.60 -8.84
CA GLU A 246 -18.53 -14.44 -9.57
C GLU A 246 -18.27 -14.61 -11.06
N ARG A 247 -19.21 -14.15 -11.89
CA ARG A 247 -19.02 -14.14 -13.36
C ARG A 247 -18.02 -13.07 -13.81
N ASN A 248 -17.85 -12.03 -13.00
CA ASN A 248 -17.07 -10.84 -13.31
C ASN A 248 -16.04 -10.59 -12.21
N ARG A 249 -14.87 -10.07 -12.58
CA ARG A 249 -13.79 -9.71 -11.64
C ARG A 249 -13.23 -8.32 -11.96
N PRO A 250 -12.74 -7.57 -10.95
CA PRO A 250 -12.04 -6.31 -11.17
C PRO A 250 -10.82 -6.47 -12.08
N LEU A 251 -10.58 -5.47 -12.92
CA LEU A 251 -9.34 -5.32 -13.68
C LEU A 251 -8.45 -4.33 -12.93
N GLY A 252 -7.39 -4.84 -12.30
CA GLY A 252 -6.51 -3.97 -11.53
C GLY A 252 -5.53 -4.70 -10.65
N TRP A 253 -4.59 -3.93 -10.10
CA TRP A 253 -3.67 -4.43 -9.08
C TRP A 253 -4.38 -4.45 -7.73
N CYS A 254 -4.53 -5.63 -7.14
CA CYS A 254 -5.11 -5.79 -5.81
C CYS A 254 -4.10 -5.35 -4.74
N ARG A 255 -4.46 -4.29 -4.00
CA ARG A 255 -3.67 -3.71 -2.90
C ARG A 255 -4.52 -2.72 -2.12
N GLY A 256 -4.17 -2.53 -0.85
CA GLY A 256 -5.00 -1.84 0.12
C GLY A 256 -6.07 -2.79 0.64
N LEU A 257 -5.94 -3.18 1.91
CA LEU A 257 -6.85 -4.09 2.57
C LEU A 257 -7.24 -3.52 3.94
N LEU A 258 -8.54 -3.49 4.20
CA LEU A 258 -9.09 -3.25 5.53
C LEU A 258 -10.02 -4.42 5.90
N VAL A 259 -9.94 -4.86 7.15
CA VAL A 259 -10.76 -5.93 7.71
C VAL A 259 -11.65 -5.36 8.82
N ASP A 260 -12.97 -5.48 8.69
CA ASP A 260 -13.99 -5.15 9.69
C ASP A 260 -14.81 -6.40 10.03
N GLY A 261 -14.40 -7.13 11.08
CA GLY A 261 -14.93 -8.46 11.35
C GLY A 261 -14.63 -9.41 10.19
N ASP A 262 -15.69 -9.91 9.54
CA ASP A 262 -15.57 -10.76 8.33
C ASP A 262 -15.78 -9.99 7.02
N ILE A 263 -15.98 -8.66 7.08
CA ILE A 263 -16.07 -7.82 5.89
C ILE A 263 -14.69 -7.28 5.53
N PHE A 264 -14.25 -7.63 4.33
CA PHE A 264 -12.98 -7.24 3.75
C PHE A 264 -13.23 -6.16 2.72
N TYR A 265 -12.64 -4.98 2.93
CA TYR A 265 -12.61 -3.92 1.93
C TYR A 265 -11.28 -4.02 1.17
N ILE A 266 -11.38 -4.39 -0.10
CA ILE A 266 -10.23 -4.72 -0.94
C ILE A 266 -10.10 -3.70 -2.07
N GLY A 267 -8.95 -3.04 -2.16
CA GLY A 267 -8.66 -2.07 -3.20
C GLY A 267 -8.15 -2.72 -4.49
N TYR A 268 -8.67 -2.24 -5.62
CA TYR A 268 -8.19 -2.59 -6.95
C TYR A 268 -7.80 -1.31 -7.68
N SER A 269 -6.50 -1.15 -7.91
CA SER A 269 -5.96 -0.02 -8.66
C SER A 269 -6.10 -0.23 -10.15
N LYS A 270 -6.41 0.82 -10.90
CA LYS A 270 -6.43 0.85 -12.37
C LYS A 270 -5.20 0.19 -12.96
N LEU A 271 -5.42 -0.72 -13.91
CA LEU A 271 -4.33 -1.34 -14.63
C LEU A 271 -3.68 -0.29 -15.55
N ARG A 272 -2.40 0.00 -15.33
CA ARG A 272 -1.60 0.91 -16.17
C ARG A 272 -0.75 0.12 -17.18
N LYS A 273 -0.36 0.78 -18.28
CA LYS A 273 0.71 0.26 -19.15
C LYS A 273 1.95 -0.01 -18.28
N THR A 274 2.49 -1.22 -18.38
CA THR A 274 3.63 -1.67 -17.56
C THR A 274 4.59 -2.49 -18.39
N LYS A 275 5.89 -2.43 -18.03
CA LYS A 275 6.93 -3.31 -18.60
C LYS A 275 6.91 -4.71 -17.98
N LEU A 276 6.20 -4.91 -16.87
CA LEU A 276 6.09 -6.19 -16.16
C LEU A 276 5.07 -7.13 -16.83
N ILE A 277 5.30 -7.46 -18.11
CA ILE A 277 4.37 -8.27 -18.92
C ILE A 277 4.18 -9.67 -18.31
N SER A 278 5.20 -10.24 -17.66
CA SER A 278 5.10 -11.54 -16.97
C SER A 278 4.01 -11.56 -15.89
N LYS A 279 3.82 -10.44 -15.18
CA LYS A 279 2.81 -10.27 -14.12
C LYS A 279 1.42 -9.94 -14.66
N LEU A 280 1.25 -9.80 -15.98
CA LEU A 280 -0.05 -9.57 -16.63
C LEU A 280 -0.70 -10.86 -17.13
N LYS A 281 -0.07 -12.02 -16.96
CA LYS A 281 -0.60 -13.31 -17.44
C LYS A 281 -1.98 -13.63 -16.84
N PHE A 282 -2.31 -13.14 -15.65
CA PHE A 282 -3.64 -13.35 -15.05
C PHE A 282 -4.77 -12.69 -15.86
N LEU A 283 -4.48 -11.67 -16.68
CA LEU A 283 -5.46 -11.02 -17.56
C LEU A 283 -5.92 -11.91 -18.73
N THR A 284 -5.29 -13.06 -18.97
CA THR A 284 -5.77 -14.01 -19.98
C THR A 284 -6.84 -14.95 -19.44
N GLN A 285 -7.05 -14.97 -18.11
CA GLN A 285 -8.12 -15.72 -17.45
C GLN A 285 -9.41 -14.89 -17.45
N GLY A 286 -10.06 -14.80 -18.61
CA GLY A 286 -11.43 -14.26 -18.75
C GLY A 286 -11.62 -12.84 -18.19
N ASN A 287 -11.47 -11.82 -19.02
CA ASN A 287 -11.78 -10.44 -18.64
C ASN A 287 -13.27 -10.13 -18.87
N PHE A 288 -13.94 -9.49 -17.90
CA PHE A 288 -15.10 -8.65 -18.20
C PHE A 288 -15.13 -7.37 -17.36
N LYS A 289 -15.52 -6.30 -18.05
CA LYS A 289 -15.69 -4.90 -17.66
C LYS A 289 -16.62 -4.73 -16.45
N TYR A 290 -16.10 -4.28 -15.30
CA TYR A 290 -16.92 -3.65 -14.26
C TYR A 290 -17.25 -2.23 -14.72
N MET A 291 -18.46 -2.01 -15.26
CA MET A 291 -18.84 -0.78 -15.99
C MET A 291 -17.89 -0.55 -17.20
N ASP A 292 -18.16 0.41 -18.09
CA ASP A 292 -17.41 0.57 -19.36
C ASP A 292 -15.92 1.02 -19.23
N GLY A 293 -15.23 0.69 -18.13
CA GLY A 293 -13.89 1.21 -17.82
C GLY A 293 -12.96 0.25 -17.06
N ASN A 294 -11.80 0.82 -16.70
CA ASN A 294 -10.71 0.23 -15.92
C ASN A 294 -10.45 1.15 -14.71
N GLU A 295 -11.51 1.71 -14.12
CA GLU A 295 -11.35 2.64 -13.01
C GLU A 295 -10.99 1.89 -11.72
N ALA A 296 -10.28 2.58 -10.82
CA ALA A 296 -9.98 2.02 -9.52
C ALA A 296 -11.28 1.80 -8.72
N LEU A 297 -11.32 0.77 -7.88
CA LEU A 297 -12.52 0.44 -7.11
C LEU A 297 -12.19 -0.23 -5.78
N ILE A 298 -13.16 -0.21 -4.87
CA ILE A 298 -13.13 -0.93 -3.59
C ILE A 298 -14.23 -1.99 -3.60
N VAL A 299 -13.88 -3.23 -3.28
CA VAL A 299 -14.83 -4.32 -3.11
C VAL A 299 -15.04 -4.57 -1.63
N ALA A 300 -16.29 -4.57 -1.17
CA ALA A 300 -16.66 -5.12 0.12
C ALA A 300 -16.99 -6.60 -0.06
N TYR A 301 -16.22 -7.48 0.59
CA TYR A 301 -16.34 -8.92 0.48
C TYR A 301 -16.60 -9.54 1.85
N ASP A 302 -17.60 -10.40 1.96
CA ASP A 302 -17.90 -11.14 3.19
C ASP A 302 -17.15 -12.47 3.16
N MET A 303 -16.11 -12.60 3.98
CA MET A 303 -15.28 -13.80 4.08
C MET A 303 -16.02 -14.99 4.66
N ALA A 304 -16.98 -14.77 5.57
CA ALA A 304 -17.74 -15.85 6.19
C ALA A 304 -18.76 -16.43 5.20
N ALA A 305 -19.49 -15.55 4.50
CA ALA A 305 -20.46 -15.96 3.47
C ALA A 305 -19.82 -16.24 2.10
N LYS A 306 -18.53 -15.94 1.93
CA LYS A 306 -17.75 -16.06 0.70
C LYS A 306 -18.40 -15.38 -0.51
N LYS A 307 -18.85 -14.13 -0.34
CA LYS A 307 -19.57 -13.40 -1.39
C LYS A 307 -19.18 -11.93 -1.47
N VAL A 308 -19.25 -11.36 -2.66
CA VAL A 308 -19.18 -9.91 -2.83
C VAL A 308 -20.46 -9.29 -2.26
N VAL A 309 -20.30 -8.34 -1.34
CA VAL A 309 -21.39 -7.60 -0.72
C VAL A 309 -21.70 -6.33 -1.51
N ASN A 310 -20.65 -5.59 -1.88
CA ASN A 310 -20.80 -4.37 -2.65
C ASN A 310 -19.51 -4.03 -3.41
N THR A 311 -19.61 -3.13 -4.39
CA THR A 311 -18.47 -2.57 -5.11
C THR A 311 -18.64 -1.07 -5.26
N TYR A 312 -17.59 -0.32 -4.95
CA TYR A 312 -17.55 1.14 -4.98
C TYR A 312 -16.52 1.58 -6.02
N ALA A 313 -16.98 1.98 -7.20
CA ALA A 313 -16.11 2.49 -8.26
C ALA A 313 -15.70 3.93 -7.93
N ILE A 314 -14.39 4.21 -7.95
CA ILE A 314 -13.88 5.56 -7.75
C ILE A 314 -14.14 6.36 -9.03
N PRO A 315 -14.74 7.56 -8.94
CA PRO A 315 -14.96 8.41 -10.10
C PRO A 315 -13.64 8.76 -10.82
N ALA A 316 -13.70 8.78 -12.15
CA ALA A 316 -12.54 9.10 -12.99
C ALA A 316 -11.90 10.44 -12.58
N GLY A 317 -10.57 10.48 -12.51
CA GLY A 317 -9.80 11.67 -12.14
C GLY A 317 -9.66 11.95 -10.63
N MET A 318 -10.31 11.14 -9.78
CA MET A 318 -10.09 11.18 -8.33
C MET A 318 -8.83 10.39 -7.94
N LEU A 319 -8.84 9.07 -8.14
CA LEU A 319 -7.70 8.17 -7.92
C LEU A 319 -7.66 7.08 -9.00
N ASP A 320 -6.47 6.77 -9.49
CA ASP A 320 -6.21 5.62 -10.37
C ASP A 320 -5.45 4.51 -9.62
N ALA A 321 -4.68 4.87 -8.60
CA ALA A 321 -4.00 3.94 -7.71
C ALA A 321 -4.56 4.07 -6.30
N ILE A 322 -4.87 2.94 -5.69
CA ILE A 322 -5.17 2.77 -4.26
C ILE A 322 -3.94 2.19 -3.60
N TYR A 323 -3.55 2.65 -2.42
CA TYR A 323 -2.46 2.06 -1.64
C TYR A 323 -2.88 1.67 -0.23
N GLY A 324 -3.88 2.35 0.35
CA GLY A 324 -4.38 2.07 1.69
C GLY A 324 -5.87 2.31 1.79
N ILE A 325 -6.51 1.53 2.66
CA ILE A 325 -7.91 1.68 3.07
C ILE A 325 -7.90 1.68 4.59
N LEU A 326 -8.52 2.68 5.20
CA LEU A 326 -8.56 2.86 6.65
C LEU A 326 -10.00 3.11 7.10
N PRO A 327 -10.36 2.77 8.35
CA PRO A 327 -11.69 3.09 8.85
C PRO A 327 -11.88 4.61 9.03
N TYR A 328 -13.10 5.10 8.80
CA TYR A 328 -13.47 6.49 9.06
C TYR A 328 -14.84 6.54 9.76
N ASN A 329 -14.83 6.90 11.04
CA ASN A 329 -16.03 6.86 11.88
C ASN A 329 -16.61 8.23 12.24
N TYR A 330 -16.03 9.30 11.68
CA TYR A 330 -16.49 10.65 11.90
C TYR A 330 -17.68 10.93 10.98
N ALA A 331 -18.76 11.43 11.58
CA ALA A 331 -20.00 11.75 10.89
C ALA A 331 -19.84 13.03 10.07
#